data_AF-A0A973RIX8-F1
#
_entry.id   AF-A0A973RIX8-F1
#
_cell.length_a   1.000
_cell.length_b   1.000
_cell.length_c   1.000
_cell.angle_alpha   90.00
_cell.angle_beta   90.00
_cell.angle_gamma   90.00
#
_symmetry.space_group_name_H-M   'P 1'
#
loop_
_entity.id
_entity.type
_entity.pdbx_description
1 polymer ?
#
loop_
_entity_poly.entity_id
_entity_poly.type
_entity_poly.pdbx_seq_one_letter_code
_entity_poly.pdbx_strand_id
1 'polypeptide(L)'
;MLRGLDDLLPGLRDLYKDLHAHPELSFQEVRTSGLVAERLRAAGWDVTESLGGLPGLPGTGVVGVLRGGLNGAADGPVILLRADMDALPVREETGLPYASTVTAVDATDATDADVAE
;
A
#
# COMPACT_ATOMS: atom_id res chain seq x y z
N MET A 1 -8.15 -18.07 -17.33
CA MET A 1 -8.37 -16.60 -17.31
C MET A 1 -8.96 -16.25 -15.96
N LEU A 2 -8.42 -15.23 -15.28
CA LEU A 2 -8.92 -14.74 -13.99
C LEU A 2 -10.23 -13.99 -14.25
N ARG A 3 -11.37 -14.59 -13.88
CA ARG A 3 -12.69 -13.97 -14.12
C ARG A 3 -12.81 -12.66 -13.33
N GLY A 4 -13.38 -11.63 -13.95
CA GLY A 4 -13.64 -10.33 -13.32
C GLY A 4 -12.43 -9.39 -13.22
N LEU A 5 -11.24 -9.79 -13.67
CA LEU A 5 -10.06 -8.93 -13.62
C LEU A 5 -10.23 -7.68 -14.51
N ASP A 6 -10.76 -7.84 -15.72
CA ASP A 6 -10.94 -6.74 -16.67
C ASP A 6 -11.85 -5.64 -16.11
N ASP A 7 -12.84 -6.01 -15.29
CA ASP A 7 -13.75 -5.08 -14.62
C ASP A 7 -13.06 -4.29 -13.50
N LEU A 8 -12.05 -4.88 -12.84
CA LEU A 8 -11.29 -4.24 -11.76
C LEU A 8 -10.14 -3.36 -12.28
N LEU A 9 -9.60 -3.66 -13.47
CA LEU A 9 -8.41 -2.97 -14.01
C LEU A 9 -8.51 -1.44 -14.05
N PRO A 10 -9.63 -0.81 -14.44
CA PRO A 10 -9.72 0.65 -14.42
C PRO A 10 -9.47 1.24 -13.03
N GLY A 11 -10.18 0.73 -12.01
CA GLY A 11 -10.03 1.21 -10.63
C GLY A 11 -8.65 0.90 -10.03
N LEU A 12 -8.05 -0.24 -10.39
CA LEU A 12 -6.69 -0.56 -9.97
C LEU A 12 -5.65 0.36 -10.61
N ARG A 13 -5.84 0.77 -11.87
CA ARG A 13 -4.97 1.76 -12.53
C ARG A 13 -5.10 3.14 -11.90
N ASP A 14 -6.31 3.53 -11.52
CA ASP A 14 -6.53 4.81 -10.86
C ASP A 14 -5.89 4.81 -9.46
N LEU A 15 -6.02 3.72 -8.70
CA LEU A 15 -5.31 3.53 -7.44
C LEU A 15 -3.79 3.61 -7.63
N TYR A 16 -3.24 2.91 -8.62
CA TYR A 16 -1.81 2.94 -8.90
C TYR A 16 -1.32 4.37 -9.16
N LYS A 17 -1.99 5.13 -10.03
CA LYS A 17 -1.61 6.51 -10.33
C LYS A 17 -1.73 7.43 -9.12
N ASP A 18 -2.73 7.20 -8.27
CA ASP A 18 -2.94 7.96 -7.05
C ASP A 18 -1.84 7.70 -6.01
N LEU A 19 -1.41 6.44 -5.82
CA LEU A 19 -0.29 6.10 -4.95
C LEU A 19 1.02 6.67 -5.52
N HIS A 20 1.27 6.48 -6.82
CA HIS A 20 2.46 6.99 -7.51
C HIS A 20 2.61 8.51 -7.41
N ALA A 21 1.51 9.26 -7.51
CA ALA A 21 1.52 10.73 -7.40
C ALA A 21 1.65 11.23 -5.96
N HIS A 22 1.38 10.38 -4.96
CA HIS A 22 1.41 10.73 -3.54
C HIS A 22 2.23 9.69 -2.74
N PRO A 23 3.51 9.49 -3.11
CA PRO A 23 4.35 8.48 -2.49
C PRO A 23 4.73 8.90 -1.06
N GLU A 24 5.01 7.91 -0.21
CA GLU A 24 5.41 8.12 1.18
C GLU A 24 6.64 7.27 1.51
N LEU A 25 7.58 7.83 2.28
CA LEU A 25 8.81 7.15 2.67
C LEU A 25 8.55 6.00 3.66
N SER A 26 9.54 5.11 3.80
CA SER A 26 9.51 4.01 4.75
C SER A 26 9.14 4.46 6.18
N PHE A 27 8.21 3.72 6.81
CA PHE A 27 7.60 4.01 8.12
C PHE A 27 6.77 5.31 8.21
N GLN A 28 6.54 5.99 7.08
CA GLN A 28 5.79 7.24 6.99
C GLN A 28 4.56 7.13 6.06
N GLU A 29 4.22 5.91 5.63
CA GLU A 29 3.16 5.54 4.68
C GLU A 29 1.74 5.61 5.29
N VAL A 30 1.43 6.70 5.99
CA VAL A 30 0.18 6.85 6.76
C VAL A 30 -1.03 6.91 5.85
N ARG A 31 -0.97 7.66 4.75
CA ARG A 31 -2.07 7.76 3.78
C ARG A 31 -2.23 6.45 3.02
N THR A 32 -1.12 5.89 2.55
CA THR A 32 -1.07 4.67 1.74
C THR A 32 -1.59 3.47 2.51
N SER A 33 -1.13 3.28 3.76
CA SER A 33 -1.64 2.23 4.64
C SER A 33 -3.14 2.38 4.92
N GLY A 34 -3.62 3.60 5.16
CA GLY A 34 -5.05 3.88 5.31
C GLY A 34 -5.89 3.52 4.08
N LEU A 35 -5.42 3.87 2.88
CA LEU A 35 -6.10 3.55 1.61
C LEU A 35 -6.18 2.04 1.36
N VAL A 36 -5.13 1.30 1.71
CA VAL A 36 -5.12 -0.17 1.59
C VAL A 36 -6.07 -0.80 2.60
N ALA A 37 -6.04 -0.35 3.85
CA ALA A 37 -6.93 -0.87 4.89
C ALA A 37 -8.41 -0.60 4.58
N GLU A 38 -8.76 0.59 4.10
CA GLU A 38 -10.12 0.93 3.65
C GLU A 38 -10.59 -0.03 2.53
N ARG A 39 -9.75 -0.26 1.52
CA ARG A 39 -10.09 -1.15 0.40
C ARG A 39 -10.25 -2.60 0.82
N LEU A 40 -9.37 -3.10 1.69
CA LEU A 40 -9.48 -4.46 2.24
C LEU A 40 -10.78 -4.63 3.05
N ARG A 41 -11.13 -3.65 3.89
CA ARG A 41 -12.41 -3.65 4.62
C ARG A 41 -13.60 -3.62 3.68
N ALA A 42 -13.58 -2.76 2.67
CA ALA A 42 -14.64 -2.68 1.66
C ALA A 42 -14.81 -4.00 0.88
N ALA A 43 -13.73 -4.77 0.73
CA ALA A 43 -13.74 -6.10 0.13
C ALA A 43 -14.16 -7.22 1.11
N GLY A 44 -14.49 -6.90 2.37
CA GLY A 44 -14.99 -7.86 3.36
C GLY A 44 -13.91 -8.61 4.14
N TRP A 45 -12.69 -8.09 4.23
CA TRP A 45 -11.58 -8.72 4.97
C TRP A 45 -11.59 -8.29 6.45
N ASP A 46 -11.11 -9.16 7.33
CA ASP A 46 -10.73 -8.78 8.70
C ASP A 46 -9.39 -8.03 8.64
N VAL A 47 -9.36 -6.74 8.98
CA VAL A 47 -8.17 -5.89 8.79
C VAL A 47 -7.56 -5.49 10.13
N THR A 48 -6.23 -5.70 10.25
CA THR A 48 -5.38 -5.17 11.32
C THR A 48 -4.42 -4.13 10.74
N GLU A 49 -4.33 -2.97 11.38
CA GLU A 49 -3.50 -1.83 10.97
C GLU A 49 -2.41 -1.54 12.01
N SER A 50 -1.59 -0.53 11.72
CA SER A 50 -0.59 0.04 12.64
C SER A 50 0.48 -0.94 13.08
N LEU A 51 0.90 -1.83 12.18
CA LEU A 51 1.92 -2.85 12.43
C LEU A 51 3.32 -2.35 12.09
N GLY A 52 4.34 -2.87 12.77
CA GLY A 52 5.74 -2.74 12.36
C GLY A 52 6.42 -1.39 12.60
N GLY A 53 5.89 -0.51 13.44
CA GLY A 53 6.50 0.80 13.74
C GLY A 53 7.86 0.72 14.44
N LEU A 54 8.62 1.83 14.38
CA LEU A 54 9.90 2.02 15.06
C LEU A 54 9.77 2.97 16.27
N PRO A 55 10.73 3.02 17.20
CA PRO A 55 10.71 4.01 18.29
C PRO A 55 10.55 5.43 17.76
N GLY A 56 9.43 6.08 18.11
CA GLY A 56 9.12 7.45 17.66
C GLY A 56 8.40 7.55 16.31
N LEU A 57 8.15 6.44 15.62
CA LEU A 57 7.40 6.39 14.36
C LEU A 57 6.14 5.51 14.48
N PRO A 58 5.04 5.88 13.79
CA PRO A 58 3.85 5.05 13.77
C PRO A 58 4.13 3.71 13.06
N GLY A 59 3.29 2.72 13.35
CA GLY A 59 3.20 1.55 12.48
C GLY A 59 2.33 1.87 11.26
N THR A 60 2.71 1.37 10.10
CA THR A 60 2.01 1.57 8.82
C THR A 60 1.72 0.23 8.12
N GLY A 61 2.18 -0.89 8.68
CA GLY A 61 1.86 -2.21 8.16
C GLY A 61 0.37 -2.54 8.29
N VAL A 62 -0.19 -3.13 7.24
CA VAL A 62 -1.58 -3.59 7.16
C VAL A 62 -1.61 -5.09 6.87
N VAL A 63 -2.43 -5.82 7.61
CA VAL A 63 -2.72 -7.23 7.35
C VAL A 63 -4.22 -7.40 7.20
N GLY A 64 -4.64 -7.90 6.03
CA GLY A 64 -5.98 -8.39 5.79
C GLY A 64 -6.02 -9.91 5.90
N VAL A 65 -7.03 -10.43 6.60
CA VAL A 65 -7.34 -11.87 6.64
C VAL A 65 -8.71 -12.09 6.00
N LEU A 66 -8.71 -12.77 4.85
CA LEU A 66 -9.93 -13.29 4.25
C LEU A 66 -10.17 -14.71 4.78
N ARG A 67 -11.22 -14.88 5.59
CA ARG A 67 -11.62 -16.20 6.09
C ARG A 67 -12.59 -16.84 5.11
N GLY A 68 -12.25 -18.04 4.64
CA GLY A 68 -13.07 -18.84 3.74
C GLY A 68 -12.19 -19.60 2.76
N GLY A 69 -12.24 -20.94 2.80
CA GLY A 69 -11.53 -21.75 1.83
C GLY A 69 -12.13 -21.64 0.43
N LEU A 70 -11.38 -22.05 -0.59
CA LEU A 70 -11.93 -22.45 -1.88
C LEU A 70 -13.05 -23.47 -1.59
N ASN A 71 -14.30 -23.12 -1.90
CA ASN A 71 -15.52 -23.93 -1.66
C ASN A 71 -16.05 -23.97 -0.21
N GLY A 72 -15.70 -23.02 0.66
CA GLY A 72 -16.33 -22.90 1.99
C GLY A 72 -15.80 -23.83 3.08
N ALA A 73 -14.66 -24.49 2.86
CA ALA A 73 -13.99 -25.27 3.90
C ALA A 73 -13.34 -24.35 4.95
N ALA A 74 -13.63 -24.57 6.23
CA ALA A 74 -13.11 -23.78 7.34
C ALA A 74 -11.66 -24.13 7.73
N ASP A 75 -11.22 -25.38 7.46
CA ASP A 75 -9.93 -25.93 7.89
C ASP A 75 -9.04 -26.29 6.68
N GLY A 76 -8.61 -25.26 5.94
CA GLY A 76 -7.73 -25.40 4.77
C GLY A 76 -6.30 -24.88 5.01
N PRO A 77 -5.38 -25.13 4.06
CA PRO A 77 -4.05 -24.52 4.10
C PRO A 77 -4.15 -22.99 4.02
N VAL A 78 -3.27 -22.30 4.75
CA VAL A 78 -3.17 -20.84 4.76
C VAL A 78 -2.11 -20.39 3.76
N ILE A 79 -2.43 -19.37 2.96
CA ILE A 79 -1.51 -18.74 2.00
C ILE A 79 -1.32 -17.28 2.41
N LEU A 80 -0.07 -16.79 2.34
CA LEU A 80 0.26 -15.38 2.50
C LEU A 80 0.61 -14.77 1.15
N LEU A 81 -0.03 -13.64 0.83
CA LEU A 81 0.38 -12.75 -0.25
C LEU A 81 0.94 -11.47 0.40
N ARG A 82 2.08 -10.98 -0.09
CA ARG A 82 2.76 -9.80 0.44
C ARG A 82 3.06 -8.82 -0.69
N ALA A 83 2.85 -7.54 -0.40
CA ALA A 83 3.28 -6.40 -1.20
C ALA A 83 3.96 -5.38 -0.27
N ASP A 84 4.93 -4.65 -0.81
CA ASP A 84 5.48 -3.40 -0.26
C ASP A 84 4.62 -2.22 -0.69
N MET A 85 4.76 -1.11 0.04
CA MET A 85 3.97 0.11 -0.17
C MET A 85 4.78 1.40 0.00
N ASP A 86 6.05 1.29 0.39
CA ASP A 86 6.90 2.43 0.67
C ASP A 86 7.67 2.87 -0.58
N ALA A 87 7.82 4.18 -0.71
CA ALA A 87 8.55 4.82 -1.77
C ALA A 87 10.01 5.09 -1.40
N LEU A 88 10.77 5.62 -2.35
CA LEU A 88 12.19 5.91 -2.22
C LEU A 88 12.47 7.42 -2.15
N PRO A 89 13.55 7.83 -1.46
CA PRO A 89 14.03 9.22 -1.43
C PRO A 89 14.76 9.59 -2.74
N VAL A 90 14.03 9.58 -3.85
CA VAL A 90 14.54 9.89 -5.18
C VAL A 90 13.63 10.87 -5.91
N ARG A 91 14.24 11.70 -6.77
CA ARG A 91 13.50 12.59 -7.67
C ARG A 91 12.96 11.82 -8.87
N GLU A 92 11.67 11.95 -9.13
CA GLU A 92 11.08 11.36 -10.33
C GLU A 92 11.43 12.17 -11.60
N GLU A 93 11.89 11.48 -12.65
CA GLU A 93 12.24 12.07 -13.95
C GLU A 93 11.46 11.46 -15.13
N THR A 94 10.35 10.76 -14.87
CA THR A 94 9.60 10.03 -15.90
C THR A 94 8.85 10.96 -16.87
N GLY A 95 8.46 12.16 -16.40
CA GLY A 95 7.62 13.09 -17.16
C GLY A 95 6.17 12.62 -17.34
N LEU A 96 5.73 11.60 -16.60
CA LEU A 96 4.36 11.09 -16.67
C LEU A 96 3.37 12.09 -16.06
N PRO A 97 2.09 12.11 -16.51
CA PRO A 97 1.08 13.04 -15.96
C PRO A 97 0.76 12.86 -14.47
N TYR A 98 1.20 11.76 -13.88
CA TYR A 98 1.02 11.40 -12.47
C TYR A 98 2.35 11.25 -11.75
N ALA A 99 3.45 11.78 -12.31
CA ALA A 99 4.74 11.79 -11.65
C ALA A 99 4.66 12.55 -10.31
N SER A 100 5.33 12.02 -9.29
CA SER A 100 5.44 12.62 -7.97
C SER A 100 6.15 13.96 -8.03
N THR A 101 5.66 14.88 -7.21
CA THR A 101 6.34 16.14 -6.86
C THR A 101 6.47 16.29 -5.34
N VAL A 102 6.33 15.18 -4.60
CA VAL A 102 6.33 15.18 -3.14
C VAL A 102 7.76 15.28 -2.61
N THR A 103 7.93 16.08 -1.57
CA THR A 103 9.15 16.14 -0.75
C THR A 103 8.83 15.76 0.67
N ALA A 104 9.70 14.97 1.33
CA ALA A 104 9.54 14.58 2.73
C ALA A 104 10.88 14.57 3.46
N VAL A 105 10.81 14.59 4.79
CA VAL A 105 11.98 14.36 5.66
C VAL A 105 12.10 12.87 5.90
N ASP A 106 13.24 12.27 5.59
CA ASP A 106 13.51 10.89 5.98
C ASP A 106 13.68 10.83 7.50
N ALA A 107 12.83 10.06 8.17
CA ALA A 107 12.83 9.95 9.62
C ALA A 107 14.04 9.18 10.18
N THR A 108 14.82 8.49 9.34
CA THR A 108 15.97 7.68 9.73
C THR A 108 17.28 8.45 9.69
N ASP A 109 17.42 9.44 8.79
CA ASP A 109 18.63 10.26 8.66
C ASP A 109 18.38 11.78 8.73
N ALA A 110 17.12 12.20 8.89
CA ALA A 110 16.66 13.58 9.04
C ALA A 110 17.02 14.50 7.86
N THR A 111 17.06 13.97 6.64
CA THR A 111 17.32 14.75 5.42
C THR A 111 16.06 14.99 4.60
N ASP A 112 15.97 16.17 3.97
CA ASP A 112 14.92 16.46 2.99
C ASP A 112 15.22 15.72 1.68
N ALA A 113 14.24 14.98 1.16
CA ALA A 113 14.35 14.27 -0.11
C ALA A 113 13.11 14.50 -0.98
N ASP A 114 13.33 14.57 -2.30
CA ASP A 114 12.27 14.28 -3.27
C ASP A 114 11.86 12.80 -3.09
N VAL A 115 10.58 12.47 -3.23
CA VAL A 115 10.05 11.13 -2.96
C VAL A 115 9.34 10.57 -4.19
N ALA A 116 9.66 9.34 -4.59
CA ALA A 116 9.03 8.64 -5.71
C ALA A 116 9.09 7.11 -5.57
N GLU A 117 8.16 6.40 -6.23
CA GLU A 117 8.09 4.93 -6.34
C GLU A 117 9.12 4.35 -7.31
#